data_AF-A0A6G8DEP9-F1
#
_entry.id   AF-A0A6G8DEP9-F1
#
_cell.length_a   1.000
_cell.length_b   1.000
_cell.length_c   1.000
_cell.angle_alpha   90.00
_cell.angle_beta   90.00
_cell.angle_gamma   90.00
#
_symmetry.space_group_name_H-M   'P 1'
#
loop_
_entity.id
_entity.type
_entity.pdbx_description
1 polymer ?
#
loop_
_entity_poly.entity_id
_entity_poly.type
_entity_poly.pdbx_seq_one_letter_code
_entity_poly.pdbx_strand_id
1 'polypeptide(L)'
;MQETRITALFDVLPVYDALLVLNFAEDELLVDRNTLAALQTIYAALGQDAGADAFAELQSVLEEALPAAAAVQLLEMTRQYFSYRQAEQDVRAAAAQQSNDPMQSYRQLVALRRTYLGEDTAGQLFAEEETQVPYMISAFAVARDKSLSAEARAVRLAELQEAFNNSASRMDSPLARKVLEAKVARLRAGGAGENEVFAVREEVLGSAEAQRLAERDQMEGSRPKETGAHE
;
A
#
# COMPACT_ATOMS: atom_id res chain seq x y z
N MET A 1 32.65 -39.45 -3.59
CA MET A 1 32.43 -38.02 -3.90
C MET A 1 31.16 -37.62 -3.15
N GLN A 2 31.30 -36.85 -2.07
CA GLN A 2 30.15 -36.30 -1.37
C GLN A 2 29.63 -35.13 -2.20
N GLU A 3 28.42 -35.24 -2.73
CA GLU A 3 27.66 -34.07 -3.17
C GLU A 3 27.41 -33.20 -1.94
N THR A 4 28.19 -32.13 -1.80
CA THR A 4 27.82 -31.03 -0.92
C THR A 4 26.55 -30.43 -1.50
N ARG A 5 25.38 -30.89 -1.03
CA ARG A 5 24.16 -30.10 -1.20
C ARG A 5 24.40 -28.81 -0.44
N ILE A 6 24.58 -27.72 -1.17
CA ILE A 6 24.44 -26.39 -0.61
C ILE A 6 22.95 -26.28 -0.26
N THR A 7 22.63 -26.54 0.99
CA THR A 7 21.30 -26.28 1.53
C THR A 7 21.17 -24.76 1.63
N ALA A 8 20.22 -24.18 0.90
CA ALA A 8 19.91 -22.75 1.01
C ALA A 8 19.63 -22.36 2.47
N LEU A 9 20.16 -21.23 2.94
CA LEU A 9 20.01 -20.77 4.32
C LEU A 9 18.58 -20.29 4.62
N PHE A 10 17.81 -19.98 3.58
CA PHE A 10 16.40 -19.61 3.65
C PHE A 10 15.62 -20.14 2.44
N ASP A 11 14.28 -20.08 2.51
CA ASP A 11 13.44 -20.41 1.36
C ASP A 11 13.51 -19.30 0.31
N VAL A 12 14.14 -19.59 -0.82
CA VAL A 12 14.36 -18.63 -1.90
C VAL A 12 13.11 -18.40 -2.76
N LEU A 13 12.12 -19.30 -2.75
CA LEU A 13 10.93 -19.16 -3.61
C LEU A 13 10.12 -17.89 -3.30
N PRO A 14 9.79 -17.58 -2.03
CA PRO A 14 9.15 -16.31 -1.69
C PRO A 14 9.96 -15.09 -2.11
N VAL A 15 11.29 -15.18 -2.09
CA VAL A 15 12.16 -14.08 -2.52
C VAL A 15 11.98 -13.86 -4.03
N TYR A 16 12.05 -14.90 -4.85
CA TYR A 16 11.79 -14.77 -6.30
C TYR A 16 10.40 -14.20 -6.59
N ASP A 17 9.35 -14.69 -5.92
CA ASP A 17 7.99 -14.17 -6.09
C ASP A 17 7.89 -12.68 -5.74
N ALA A 18 8.62 -12.25 -4.70
CA ALA A 18 8.72 -10.85 -4.30
C ALA A 18 9.45 -9.97 -5.33
N LEU A 19 10.44 -10.52 -6.05
CA LEU A 19 11.16 -9.76 -7.09
C LEU A 19 10.29 -9.53 -8.33
N LEU A 20 9.36 -10.45 -8.64
CA LEU A 20 8.49 -10.36 -9.83
C LEU A 20 7.51 -9.18 -9.81
N VAL A 21 7.22 -8.62 -8.63
CA VAL A 21 6.28 -7.51 -8.48
C VAL A 21 6.95 -6.14 -8.47
N LEU A 22 8.29 -6.08 -8.49
CA LEU A 22 9.04 -4.83 -8.50
C LEU A 22 8.76 -4.03 -9.79
N ASN A 23 8.67 -2.72 -9.66
CA ASN A 23 8.49 -1.81 -10.79
C ASN A 23 9.82 -1.15 -11.14
N PHE A 24 10.04 -0.92 -12.43
CA PHE A 24 11.28 -0.34 -12.96
C PHE A 24 10.98 0.79 -13.95
N ALA A 25 11.85 1.79 -13.99
CA ALA A 25 11.92 2.79 -15.04
C ALA A 25 13.34 2.82 -15.61
N GLU A 26 13.50 2.51 -16.89
CA GLU A 26 14.82 2.50 -17.56
C GLU A 26 15.88 1.70 -16.76
N ASP A 27 15.50 0.51 -16.29
CA ASP A 27 16.30 -0.41 -15.45
C ASP A 27 16.61 0.08 -14.02
N GLU A 28 16.13 1.25 -13.61
CA GLU A 28 16.17 1.72 -12.23
C GLU A 28 14.97 1.20 -11.44
N LEU A 29 15.23 0.70 -10.22
CA LEU A 29 14.18 0.24 -9.32
C LEU A 29 13.35 1.43 -8.84
N LEU A 30 12.05 1.40 -9.10
CA LEU A 30 11.10 2.35 -8.53
C LEU A 30 10.84 1.98 -7.08
N VAL A 31 10.92 2.97 -6.19
CA VAL A 31 10.59 2.81 -4.77
C VAL A 31 9.10 3.08 -4.60
N ASP A 32 8.35 2.04 -4.26
CA ASP A 32 6.90 2.14 -4.07
C ASP A 32 6.37 1.05 -3.12
N ARG A 33 5.04 0.87 -3.11
CA ARG A 33 4.37 -0.16 -2.30
C ARG A 33 4.80 -1.59 -2.64
N ASN A 34 5.15 -1.88 -3.90
CA ASN A 34 5.57 -3.21 -4.32
C ASN A 34 6.99 -3.48 -3.81
N THR A 35 7.85 -2.45 -3.78
CA THR A 35 9.14 -2.52 -3.08
C THR A 35 8.94 -2.82 -1.60
N LEU A 36 7.98 -2.16 -0.92
CA LEU A 36 7.67 -2.46 0.48
C LEU A 36 7.22 -3.91 0.67
N ALA A 37 6.33 -4.41 -0.20
CA ALA A 37 5.88 -5.79 -0.17
C ALA A 37 7.04 -6.77 -0.35
N ALA A 38 7.97 -6.47 -1.27
CA ALA A 38 9.16 -7.28 -1.47
C ALA A 38 10.06 -7.30 -0.23
N LEU A 39 10.32 -6.14 0.39
CA LEU A 39 11.09 -6.03 1.65
C LEU A 39 10.45 -6.83 2.79
N GLN A 40 9.12 -6.81 2.91
CA GLN A 40 8.37 -7.58 3.90
C GLN A 40 8.52 -9.09 3.68
N THR A 41 8.42 -9.54 2.43
CA THR A 41 8.57 -10.95 2.07
C THR A 41 10.01 -11.43 2.30
N ILE A 42 11.01 -10.64 1.89
CA ILE A 42 12.43 -10.95 2.12
C ILE A 42 12.70 -11.04 3.63
N TYR A 43 12.22 -10.08 4.42
CA TYR A 43 12.34 -10.11 5.88
C TYR A 43 11.73 -11.37 6.50
N ALA A 44 10.56 -11.78 6.02
CA ALA A 44 9.89 -13.00 6.49
C ALA A 44 10.66 -14.27 6.08
N ALA A 45 11.21 -14.32 4.86
CA ALA A 45 11.94 -15.46 4.34
C ALA A 45 13.29 -15.67 5.04
N LEU A 46 14.06 -14.59 5.22
CA LEU A 46 15.36 -14.62 5.90
C LEU A 46 15.22 -14.87 7.42
N GLY A 47 14.08 -14.49 8.00
CA GLY A 47 13.86 -14.55 9.44
C GLY A 47 14.47 -13.37 10.20
N GLN A 48 14.01 -13.15 11.43
CA GLN A 48 14.34 -11.93 12.20
C GLN A 48 15.82 -11.89 12.62
N ASP A 49 16.43 -13.05 12.85
CA ASP A 49 17.82 -13.20 13.31
C ASP A 49 18.81 -13.39 12.14
N ALA A 50 18.45 -12.95 10.93
CA ALA A 50 19.28 -13.14 9.73
C ALA A 50 20.67 -12.51 9.89
N GLY A 51 21.69 -13.36 9.83
CA GLY A 51 23.09 -12.97 9.96
C GLY A 51 23.77 -12.67 8.62
N ALA A 52 25.09 -12.43 8.68
CA ALA A 52 25.90 -12.07 7.51
C ALA A 52 25.82 -13.11 6.38
N ASP A 53 25.78 -14.40 6.70
CA ASP A 53 25.71 -15.47 5.70
C ASP A 53 24.39 -15.44 4.91
N ALA A 54 23.27 -15.16 5.59
CA ALA A 54 21.97 -15.02 4.93
C ALA A 54 21.92 -13.80 4.00
N PHE A 55 22.54 -12.69 4.39
CA PHE A 55 22.68 -11.51 3.53
C PHE A 55 23.63 -11.74 2.36
N ALA A 56 24.67 -12.56 2.51
CA ALA A 56 25.55 -12.94 1.42
C ALA A 56 24.83 -13.84 0.40
N GLU A 57 24.01 -14.78 0.86
CA GLU A 57 23.16 -15.58 -0.03
C GLU A 57 22.09 -14.73 -0.71
N LEU A 58 21.43 -13.82 0.02
CA LEU A 58 20.50 -12.87 -0.57
C LEU A 58 21.18 -12.02 -1.65
N GLN A 59 22.39 -11.53 -1.40
CA GLN A 59 23.15 -10.77 -2.40
C GLN A 59 23.32 -11.56 -3.70
N SER A 60 23.74 -12.82 -3.62
CA SER A 60 23.87 -13.69 -4.80
C SER A 60 22.53 -13.84 -5.55
N VAL A 61 21.43 -14.08 -4.83
CA VAL A 61 20.08 -14.19 -5.42
C VAL A 61 19.68 -12.89 -6.14
N LEU A 62 19.93 -11.74 -5.52
CA LEU A 62 19.59 -10.45 -6.12
C LEU A 62 20.45 -10.13 -7.35
N GLU A 63 21.75 -10.44 -7.31
CA GLU A 63 22.67 -10.23 -8.45
C GLU A 63 22.34 -11.14 -9.64
N GLU A 64 21.79 -12.33 -9.39
CA GLU A 64 21.31 -13.24 -10.45
C GLU A 64 19.98 -12.79 -11.06
N ALA A 65 19.10 -12.18 -10.26
CA ALA A 65 17.72 -11.88 -10.66
C ALA A 65 17.51 -10.45 -11.19
N LEU A 66 18.36 -9.49 -10.82
CA LEU A 66 18.13 -8.06 -11.07
C LEU A 66 19.28 -7.38 -11.81
N PRO A 67 19.03 -6.25 -12.49
CA PRO A 67 20.09 -5.35 -12.93
C PRO A 67 21.02 -4.97 -11.76
N ALA A 68 22.32 -4.85 -12.02
CA ALA A 68 23.33 -4.67 -10.96
C ALA A 68 23.05 -3.49 -10.02
N ALA A 69 22.61 -2.34 -10.56
CA ALA A 69 22.25 -1.17 -9.76
C ALA A 69 21.04 -1.44 -8.85
N ALA A 70 20.00 -2.09 -9.38
CA ALA A 70 18.80 -2.46 -8.63
C ALA A 70 19.09 -3.52 -7.55
N ALA A 71 19.94 -4.50 -7.84
CA ALA A 71 20.38 -5.51 -6.87
C ALA A 71 21.06 -4.85 -5.66
N VAL A 72 22.01 -3.94 -5.91
CA VAL A 72 22.70 -3.18 -4.86
C VAL A 72 21.72 -2.32 -4.05
N GLN A 73 20.83 -1.60 -4.74
CA GLN A 73 19.83 -0.74 -4.09
C GLN A 73 18.89 -1.54 -3.20
N LEU A 74 18.32 -2.65 -3.70
CA LEU A 74 17.37 -3.47 -2.95
C LEU A 74 18.04 -4.16 -1.75
N LEU A 75 19.29 -4.60 -1.90
CA LEU A 75 20.05 -5.19 -0.81
C LEU A 75 20.28 -4.19 0.32
N GLU A 76 20.61 -2.94 -0.01
CA GLU A 76 20.78 -1.87 0.97
C GLU A 76 19.46 -1.52 1.66
N MET A 77 18.38 -1.36 0.90
CA MET A 77 17.04 -1.15 1.45
C MET A 77 16.61 -2.30 2.36
N THR A 78 16.99 -3.54 2.05
CA THR A 78 16.73 -4.70 2.92
C THR A 78 17.42 -4.55 4.27
N ARG A 79 18.71 -4.17 4.30
CA ARG A 79 19.43 -3.96 5.56
C ARG A 79 18.81 -2.84 6.41
N GLN A 80 18.45 -1.74 5.78
CA GLN A 80 17.79 -0.61 6.45
C GLN A 80 16.41 -1.02 6.99
N TYR A 81 15.66 -1.81 6.21
CA TYR A 81 14.37 -2.35 6.62
C TYR A 81 14.49 -3.30 7.80
N PHE A 82 15.47 -4.20 7.81
CA PHE A 82 15.78 -5.07 8.97
C PHE A 82 16.06 -4.25 10.22
N SER A 83 16.90 -3.22 10.11
CA SER A 83 17.24 -2.32 11.22
C SER A 83 15.99 -1.58 11.74
N TYR A 84 15.14 -1.09 10.84
CA TYR A 84 13.84 -0.52 11.18
C TYR A 84 12.95 -1.50 11.94
N ARG A 85 12.83 -2.75 11.47
CA ARG A 85 11.96 -3.76 12.08
C ARG A 85 12.42 -4.16 13.48
N GLN A 86 13.73 -4.29 13.70
CA GLN A 86 14.28 -4.54 15.03
C GLN A 86 13.95 -3.38 15.98
N ALA A 87 14.20 -2.14 15.56
CA ALA A 87 13.89 -0.97 16.37
C ALA A 87 12.38 -0.83 16.66
N GLU A 88 11.53 -1.20 15.70
CA GLU A 88 10.08 -1.19 15.89
C GLU A 88 9.66 -2.21 16.96
N GLN A 89 10.27 -3.39 16.97
CA GLN A 89 10.02 -4.41 17.99
C GLN A 89 10.47 -3.93 19.38
N ASP A 90 11.64 -3.33 19.49
CA ASP A 90 12.18 -2.81 20.75
C ASP A 90 11.26 -1.72 21.34
N VAL A 91 10.81 -0.78 20.50
CA VAL A 91 9.87 0.27 20.89
C VAL A 91 8.53 -0.33 21.33
N ARG A 92 7.99 -1.30 20.59
CA ARG A 92 6.74 -1.98 20.95
C ARG A 92 6.85 -2.75 22.26
N ALA A 93 7.97 -3.43 22.50
CA ALA A 93 8.24 -4.15 23.74
C ALA A 93 8.31 -3.19 24.94
N ALA A 94 8.94 -2.03 24.78
CA ALA A 94 8.99 -0.99 25.81
C ALA A 94 7.62 -0.34 26.06
N ALA A 95 6.79 -0.18 25.02
CA ALA A 95 5.49 0.48 25.09
C ALA A 95 4.35 -0.41 25.60
N ALA A 96 4.53 -1.74 25.69
CA ALA A 96 3.49 -2.72 26.07
C ALA A 96 2.84 -2.49 27.46
N GLN A 97 3.34 -1.54 28.24
CA GLN A 97 2.86 -1.20 29.58
C GLN A 97 2.08 0.13 29.67
N GLN A 98 1.86 0.84 28.55
CA GLN A 98 1.20 2.16 28.55
C GLN A 98 -0.04 2.21 27.64
N SER A 99 -1.11 2.81 28.15
CA SER A 99 -2.28 3.21 27.36
C SER A 99 -1.92 4.45 26.55
N ASN A 100 -1.47 4.26 25.31
CA ASN A 100 -1.05 5.36 24.45
C ASN A 100 -2.16 5.81 23.48
N ASP A 101 -2.25 7.12 23.27
CA ASP A 101 -3.05 7.72 22.20
C ASP A 101 -2.68 7.08 20.85
N PRO A 102 -3.62 6.43 20.13
CA PRO A 102 -3.34 5.77 18.86
C PRO A 102 -2.65 6.68 17.83
N MET A 103 -3.00 7.96 17.78
CA MET A 103 -2.41 8.91 16.83
C MET A 103 -0.95 9.23 17.20
N GLN A 104 -0.64 9.32 18.49
CA GLN A 104 0.74 9.53 18.94
C GLN A 104 1.60 8.31 18.66
N SER A 105 1.11 7.11 18.97
CA SER A 105 1.79 5.85 18.65
C SER A 105 2.07 5.74 17.15
N TYR A 106 1.10 6.16 16.32
CA TYR A 106 1.27 6.18 14.87
C TYR A 106 2.35 7.16 14.41
N ARG A 107 2.36 8.39 14.95
CA ARG A 107 3.41 9.38 14.63
C ARG A 107 4.81 8.91 15.03
N GLN A 108 4.94 8.21 16.15
CA GLN A 108 6.20 7.60 16.57
C GLN A 108 6.66 6.53 15.59
N LEU A 109 5.74 5.68 15.10
CA LEU A 109 6.03 4.69 14.07
C LEU A 109 6.53 5.35 12.76
N VAL A 110 5.87 6.41 12.30
CA VAL A 110 6.29 7.17 11.12
C VAL A 110 7.69 7.76 11.34
N ALA A 111 7.95 8.41 12.47
CA ALA A 111 9.27 8.95 12.80
C ALA A 111 10.37 7.87 12.80
N LEU A 112 10.05 6.67 13.27
CA LEU A 112 10.97 5.54 13.24
C LEU A 112 11.31 5.13 11.80
N ARG A 113 10.30 5.00 10.92
CA ARG A 113 10.53 4.71 9.49
C ARG A 113 11.45 5.74 8.85
N ARG A 114 11.19 7.03 9.11
CA ARG A 114 12.00 8.15 8.61
C ARG A 114 13.44 8.11 9.11
N THR A 115 13.66 7.68 10.35
CA THR A 115 14.99 7.56 10.96
C THR A 115 15.85 6.49 10.28
N TYR A 116 15.26 5.35 9.93
CA TYR A 116 15.99 4.19 9.41
C TYR A 116 16.04 4.12 7.89
N LEU A 117 15.01 4.61 7.20
CA LEU A 117 14.87 4.48 5.74
C LEU A 117 15.09 5.82 5.02
N GLY A 118 15.11 6.94 5.74
CA GLY A 118 15.11 8.29 5.18
C GLY A 118 13.70 8.81 4.83
N GLU A 119 13.61 10.12 4.59
CA GLU A 119 12.32 10.80 4.35
C GLU A 119 11.64 10.33 3.07
N ASP A 120 12.34 10.45 1.95
CA ASP A 120 11.79 10.19 0.63
C ASP A 120 11.45 8.70 0.43
N THR A 121 12.36 7.81 0.85
CA THR A 121 12.16 6.35 0.75
C THR A 121 10.98 5.90 1.58
N ALA A 122 10.92 6.29 2.86
CA ALA A 122 9.82 5.88 3.72
C ALA A 122 8.48 6.47 3.24
N GLY A 123 8.47 7.72 2.76
CA GLY A 123 7.27 8.34 2.20
C GLY A 123 6.72 7.58 0.99
N GLN A 124 7.60 7.06 0.14
CA GLN A 124 7.21 6.25 -1.02
C GLN A 124 6.76 4.83 -0.62
N LEU A 125 7.53 4.14 0.22
CA LEU A 125 7.23 2.77 0.66
C LEU A 125 5.88 2.70 1.40
N PHE A 126 5.62 3.67 2.28
CA PHE A 126 4.46 3.66 3.19
C PHE A 126 3.35 4.64 2.78
N ALA A 127 3.39 5.21 1.57
CA ALA A 127 2.45 6.25 1.11
C ALA A 127 0.97 5.90 1.38
N GLU A 128 0.57 4.67 1.04
CA GLU A 128 -0.79 4.19 1.25
C GLU A 128 -1.17 4.11 2.72
N GLU A 129 -0.29 3.56 3.55
CA GLU A 129 -0.54 3.40 4.98
C GLU A 129 -0.60 4.77 5.67
N GLU A 130 0.30 5.68 5.29
CA GLU A 130 0.38 7.06 5.78
C GLU A 130 -0.82 7.92 5.39
N THR A 131 -1.60 7.50 4.40
CA THR A 131 -2.90 8.11 4.11
C THR A 131 -4.06 7.39 4.81
N GLN A 132 -4.03 6.05 4.88
CA GLN A 132 -5.12 5.26 5.43
C GLN A 132 -5.23 5.33 6.95
N VAL A 133 -4.11 5.16 7.67
CA VAL A 133 -4.14 4.98 9.12
C VAL A 133 -4.58 6.25 9.86
N PRO A 134 -4.09 7.47 9.53
CA PRO A 134 -4.59 8.68 10.17
C PRO A 134 -6.10 8.87 9.99
N TYR A 135 -6.61 8.61 8.78
CA TYR A 135 -8.04 8.66 8.50
C TYR A 135 -8.81 7.68 9.40
N MET A 136 -8.38 6.42 9.49
CA MET A 136 -9.06 5.41 10.31
C MET A 136 -9.07 5.78 11.80
N ILE A 137 -7.95 6.25 12.34
CA ILE A 137 -7.86 6.67 13.75
C ILE A 137 -8.80 7.84 14.02
N SER A 138 -8.78 8.87 13.17
CA SER A 138 -9.62 10.06 13.32
C SER A 138 -11.11 9.73 13.16
N ALA A 139 -11.49 8.92 12.16
CA ALA A 139 -12.87 8.51 11.94
C ALA A 139 -13.41 7.72 13.15
N PHE A 140 -12.60 6.82 13.70
CA PHE A 140 -12.97 6.07 14.89
C PHE A 140 -13.15 6.96 16.13
N ALA A 141 -12.27 7.94 16.33
CA ALA A 141 -12.38 8.91 17.41
C ALA A 141 -13.69 9.71 17.31
N VAL A 142 -13.99 10.27 16.12
CA VAL A 142 -15.24 11.00 15.85
C VAL A 142 -16.47 10.10 16.06
N ALA A 143 -16.42 8.86 15.58
CA ALA A 143 -17.51 7.90 15.71
C ALA A 143 -17.79 7.49 17.17
N ARG A 144 -16.86 7.72 18.10
CA ARG A 144 -17.02 7.39 19.53
C ARG A 144 -17.18 8.61 20.44
N ASP A 145 -17.03 9.81 19.89
CA ASP A 145 -17.14 11.06 20.64
C ASP A 145 -18.59 11.28 21.11
N LYS A 146 -18.82 11.12 22.41
CA LYS A 146 -20.13 11.29 23.05
C LYS A 146 -20.53 12.77 23.19
N SER A 147 -19.62 13.71 22.97
CA SER A 147 -19.90 15.14 23.01
C SER A 147 -20.57 15.66 21.73
N LEU A 148 -20.55 14.87 20.64
CA LEU A 148 -21.12 15.26 19.35
C LEU A 148 -22.58 14.81 19.21
N SER A 149 -23.41 15.71 18.67
CA SER A 149 -24.72 15.35 18.13
C SER A 149 -24.57 14.40 16.93
N ALA A 150 -25.67 13.76 16.55
CA ALA A 150 -25.68 12.86 15.39
C ALA A 150 -25.31 13.62 14.10
N GLU A 151 -25.82 14.84 13.94
CA GLU A 151 -25.60 15.71 12.78
C GLU A 151 -24.14 16.17 12.73
N ALA A 152 -23.61 16.68 13.86
CA ALA A 152 -22.22 17.14 13.93
C ALA A 152 -21.23 15.99 13.66
N ARG A 153 -21.54 14.78 14.13
CA ARG A 153 -20.76 13.57 13.84
C ARG A 153 -20.80 13.20 12.36
N ALA A 154 -21.98 13.24 11.73
CA ALA A 154 -22.13 12.92 10.32
C ALA A 154 -21.33 13.88 9.44
N VAL A 155 -21.39 15.20 9.73
CA VAL A 155 -20.61 16.22 9.01
C VAL A 155 -19.11 15.95 9.12
N ARG A 156 -18.59 15.75 10.34
CA ARG A 156 -17.14 15.49 10.54
C ARG A 156 -16.66 14.21 9.86
N LEU A 157 -17.46 13.15 9.88
CA LEU A 157 -17.12 11.91 9.19
C LEU A 157 -17.10 12.09 7.67
N ALA A 158 -18.02 12.89 7.12
CA ALA A 158 -18.03 13.22 5.70
C ALA A 158 -16.77 14.02 5.29
N GLU A 159 -16.40 15.03 6.07
CA GLU A 159 -15.17 15.83 5.85
C GLU A 159 -13.91 14.95 5.87
N LEU A 160 -13.79 14.06 6.86
CA LEU A 160 -12.67 13.11 6.95
C LEU A 160 -12.61 12.17 5.75
N GLN A 161 -13.78 11.65 5.34
CA GLN A 161 -13.88 10.74 4.20
C GLN A 161 -13.53 11.45 2.88
N GLU A 162 -13.94 12.70 2.71
CA GLU A 162 -13.61 13.51 1.54
C GLU A 162 -12.11 13.80 1.47
N ALA A 163 -11.49 14.24 2.57
CA ALA A 163 -10.06 14.47 2.65
C ALA A 163 -9.25 13.20 2.32
N PHE A 164 -9.66 12.05 2.87
CA PHE A 164 -9.05 10.76 2.53
C PHE A 164 -9.19 10.44 1.05
N ASN A 165 -10.38 10.59 0.47
CA ASN A 165 -10.61 10.29 -0.95
C ASN A 165 -9.71 11.14 -1.84
N ASN A 166 -9.58 12.44 -1.55
CA ASN A 166 -8.78 13.37 -2.34
C ASN A 166 -7.27 13.04 -2.28
N SER A 167 -6.78 12.54 -1.14
CA SER A 167 -5.40 12.08 -1.00
C SER A 167 -5.19 10.75 -1.73
N ALA A 168 -6.03 9.76 -1.43
CA ALA A 168 -5.89 8.41 -1.94
C ALA A 168 -6.10 8.32 -3.46
N SER A 169 -6.96 9.15 -4.06
CA SER A 169 -7.21 9.12 -5.51
C SER A 169 -6.02 9.61 -6.33
N ARG A 170 -5.03 10.28 -5.73
CA ARG A 170 -3.84 10.79 -6.44
C ARG A 170 -2.68 9.79 -6.42
N MET A 171 -2.83 8.68 -5.74
CA MET A 171 -1.80 7.64 -5.65
C MET A 171 -1.82 6.76 -6.89
N ASP A 172 -0.63 6.29 -7.30
CA ASP A 172 -0.54 5.18 -8.24
C ASP A 172 -0.69 3.84 -7.50
N SER A 173 -1.94 3.51 -7.14
CA SER A 173 -2.23 2.33 -6.34
C SER A 173 -3.59 1.66 -6.61
N PRO A 174 -3.73 0.35 -6.29
CA PRO A 174 -5.03 -0.32 -6.22
C PRO A 174 -6.00 0.36 -5.25
N LEU A 175 -5.50 1.02 -4.21
CA LEU A 175 -6.32 1.81 -3.30
C LEU A 175 -7.00 2.98 -4.04
N ALA A 176 -6.25 3.72 -4.87
CA ALA A 176 -6.80 4.83 -5.65
C ALA A 176 -7.98 4.38 -6.52
N ARG A 177 -7.86 3.21 -7.17
CA ARG A 177 -8.95 2.59 -7.94
C ARG A 177 -10.18 2.29 -7.08
N LYS A 178 -10.00 1.63 -5.92
CA LYS A 178 -11.11 1.33 -5.00
C LYS A 178 -11.80 2.59 -4.49
N VAL A 179 -11.02 3.62 -4.17
CA VAL A 179 -11.53 4.93 -3.72
C VAL A 179 -12.33 5.61 -4.82
N LEU A 180 -11.84 5.58 -6.05
CA LEU A 180 -12.54 6.11 -7.21
C LEU A 180 -13.86 5.37 -7.47
N GLU A 181 -13.86 4.04 -7.43
CA GLU A 181 -15.07 3.23 -7.57
C GLU A 181 -16.12 3.59 -6.51
N ALA A 182 -15.70 3.72 -5.25
CA ALA A 182 -16.58 4.15 -4.17
C ALA A 182 -17.11 5.59 -4.37
N LYS A 183 -16.27 6.51 -4.88
CA LYS A 183 -16.66 7.89 -5.20
C LYS A 183 -17.71 7.91 -6.32
N VAL A 184 -17.50 7.15 -7.39
CA VAL A 184 -18.46 7.01 -8.51
C VAL A 184 -19.78 6.41 -8.04
N ALA A 185 -19.75 5.36 -7.21
CA ALA A 185 -20.96 4.74 -6.68
C ALA A 185 -21.80 5.73 -5.86
N ARG A 186 -21.16 6.57 -5.03
CA ARG A 186 -21.84 7.63 -4.26
C ARG A 186 -22.42 8.72 -5.16
N LEU A 187 -21.69 9.17 -6.19
CA LEU A 187 -22.18 10.15 -7.16
C LEU A 187 -23.44 9.64 -7.87
N ARG A 188 -23.43 8.40 -8.34
CA ARG A 188 -24.59 7.76 -8.96
C ARG A 188 -25.78 7.64 -8.01
N ALA A 189 -25.54 7.23 -6.76
CA ALA A 189 -26.59 7.19 -5.73
C ALA A 189 -27.18 8.59 -5.43
N GLY A 190 -26.40 9.65 -5.62
CA GLY A 190 -26.82 11.05 -5.53
C GLY A 190 -27.50 11.60 -6.79
N GLY A 191 -27.65 10.80 -7.85
CA GLY A 191 -28.29 11.21 -9.10
C GLY A 191 -27.37 11.93 -10.10
N ALA A 192 -26.04 11.87 -9.91
CA ALA A 192 -25.09 12.44 -10.85
C ALA A 192 -25.20 11.80 -12.24
N GLY A 193 -25.04 12.62 -13.28
CA GLY A 193 -25.08 12.17 -14.67
C GLY A 193 -23.75 11.55 -15.14
N GLU A 194 -23.77 10.87 -16.29
CA GLU A 194 -22.57 10.21 -16.83
C GLU A 194 -21.42 11.18 -17.15
N ASN A 195 -21.72 12.44 -17.48
CA ASN A 195 -20.70 13.47 -17.69
C ASN A 195 -19.91 13.78 -16.41
N GLU A 196 -20.57 13.79 -15.25
CA GLU A 196 -19.92 14.03 -13.96
C GLU A 196 -19.09 12.82 -13.53
N VAL A 197 -19.61 11.61 -13.77
CA VAL A 197 -18.87 10.36 -13.53
C VAL A 197 -17.63 10.29 -14.42
N PHE A 198 -17.74 10.67 -15.69
CA PHE A 198 -16.62 10.74 -16.63
C PHE A 198 -15.55 11.71 -16.16
N ALA A 199 -15.93 12.95 -15.80
CA ALA A 199 -14.99 13.97 -15.34
C ALA A 199 -14.16 13.51 -14.13
N VAL A 200 -14.81 12.85 -13.16
CA VAL A 200 -14.15 12.32 -11.96
C VAL A 200 -13.20 11.16 -12.28
N ARG A 201 -13.56 10.30 -13.25
CA ARG A 201 -12.68 9.22 -13.72
C ARG A 201 -11.49 9.76 -14.51
N GLU A 202 -11.70 10.76 -15.36
CA GLU A 202 -10.67 11.37 -16.17
C GLU A 202 -9.60 12.06 -15.31
N GLU A 203 -10.02 12.77 -14.26
CA GLU A 203 -9.10 13.41 -13.30
C GLU A 203 -8.11 12.41 -12.66
N VAL A 204 -8.56 11.18 -12.40
CA VAL A 204 -7.81 10.17 -11.63
C VAL A 204 -7.09 9.17 -12.53
N LEU A 205 -7.71 8.71 -13.61
CA LEU A 205 -7.21 7.63 -14.47
C LEU A 205 -6.66 8.12 -15.81
N GLY A 206 -6.85 9.40 -16.12
CA GLY A 206 -6.62 9.95 -17.45
C GLY A 206 -7.73 9.62 -18.44
N SER A 207 -7.79 10.40 -19.52
CA SER A 207 -8.89 10.41 -20.49
C SER A 207 -9.14 9.04 -21.14
N ALA A 208 -8.06 8.33 -21.51
CA ALA A 208 -8.16 7.04 -22.21
C ALA A 208 -8.83 5.94 -21.36
N GLU A 209 -8.53 5.85 -20.07
CA GLU A 209 -9.16 4.84 -19.19
C GLU A 209 -10.58 5.26 -18.80
N ALA A 210 -10.81 6.56 -18.56
CA ALA A 210 -12.15 7.08 -18.30
C ALA A 210 -13.11 6.77 -19.46
N GLN A 211 -12.64 6.92 -20.70
CA GLN A 211 -13.39 6.56 -21.91
C GLN A 211 -13.71 5.07 -21.99
N ARG A 212 -12.73 4.19 -21.76
CA ARG A 212 -12.96 2.73 -21.74
C ARG A 212 -14.04 2.32 -20.72
N LEU A 213 -14.02 2.93 -19.53
CA LEU A 213 -15.00 2.67 -18.49
C LEU A 213 -16.39 3.20 -18.87
N ALA A 214 -16.48 4.39 -19.48
CA ALA A 214 -17.74 4.95 -19.96
C ALA A 214 -18.39 4.10 -21.07
N GLU A 215 -17.59 3.60 -22.01
CA GLU A 215 -18.05 2.69 -23.07
C GLU A 215 -18.58 1.37 -22.49
N ARG A 216 -17.89 0.79 -21.50
CA ARG A 216 -18.35 -0.42 -20.81
C ARG A 216 -19.69 -0.19 -20.11
N ASP A 217 -19.85 0.92 -19.42
CA ASP A 217 -21.09 1.26 -18.72
C ASP A 217 -22.26 1.45 -19.70
N GLN A 218 -22.01 2.02 -20.89
CA GLN A 218 -23.01 2.12 -21.96
C GLN A 218 -23.42 0.74 -22.50
N MET A 219 -22.45 -0.18 -22.67
CA MET A 219 -22.74 -1.56 -23.10
C MET A 219 -23.55 -2.33 -22.05
N GLU A 220 -23.23 -2.16 -20.76
CA GLU A 220 -23.95 -2.79 -19.65
C GLU A 220 -25.36 -2.20 -19.48
N GLY A 221 -25.53 -0.89 -19.64
CA GLY A 221 -26.85 -0.24 -19.62
C GLY A 221 -27.73 -0.58 -20.83
N SER A 222 -27.12 -0.97 -21.95
CA SER A 222 -27.82 -1.35 -23.19
C SER A 222 -28.16 -2.83 -23.30
N ARG A 223 -27.72 -3.68 -22.34
CA ARG A 223 -28.05 -5.11 -22.33
C ARG A 223 -29.56 -5.27 -22.05
N PRO A 224 -30.33 -5.92 -22.95
CA PRO A 224 -31.73 -6.19 -22.68
C PRO A 224 -31.82 -7.06 -21.41
N LYS A 225 -32.70 -6.69 -20.48
CA LYS A 225 -33.06 -7.58 -19.37
C LYS A 225 -33.64 -8.84 -20.02
N GLU A 226 -32.92 -9.96 -19.96
CA GLU A 226 -33.49 -11.26 -20.28
C GLU A 226 -34.61 -11.51 -19.27
N THR A 227 -35.82 -11.05 -19.61
CA THR A 227 -37.04 -11.46 -18.95
C THR A 227 -37.18 -12.94 -19.22
N GLY A 228 -36.90 -13.75 -18.20
CA GLY A 228 -37.21 -15.16 -18.19
C GLY A 228 -38.70 -15.36 -18.47
N ALA A 229 -39.01 -15.66 -19.72
CA ALA A 229 -40.26 -16.28 -20.12
C ALA A 229 -40.01 -17.79 -20.09
N HIS A 230 -40.29 -18.40 -18.94
CA HIS A 230 -40.68 -19.80 -18.91
C HIS A 230 -42.18 -19.83 -18.63
N GLU A 231 -42.92 -20.04 -19.71
CA GLU A 231 -44.29 -20.55 -19.68
C GLU A 231 -44.34 -21.96 -19.07
#